data_AF-A0A1I2P4H5-F1
#
_entry.id   AF-A0A1I2P4H5-F1
#
_cell.length_a   1.000
_cell.length_b   1.000
_cell.length_c   1.000
_cell.angle_alpha   90.00
_cell.angle_beta   90.00
_cell.angle_gamma   90.00
#
_symmetry.space_group_name_H-M   'P 1'
#
loop_
_entity.id
_entity.type
_entity.pdbx_description
1 polymer ?
#
loop_
_entity_poly.entity_id
_entity_poly.type
_entity_poly.pdbx_seq_one_letter_code
_entity_poly.pdbx_strand_id
1 'polypeptide(L)'
;MASNVLIKNTDAPKANAARVKQEAEEPVRPKKKGFSLFALLDKYANVDALFEEGVPLKYMPRVLFLTGITLLYIGNTHFAVKTIRQIDKVKVEVEDLRADYSTLKSEYMEASKQSEVARNVAPLGLEESSRPPYQVIVSPDEY
;
A
#
# COMPACT_ATOMS: atom_id res chain seq x y z
N MET A 1 -27.24 32.92 -23.63
CA MET A 1 -27.85 32.15 -24.72
C MET A 1 -27.34 32.70 -26.05
N ALA A 2 -26.57 31.94 -26.82
CA ALA A 2 -26.46 32.08 -28.28
C ALA A 2 -25.73 30.83 -28.79
N SER A 3 -26.53 29.92 -29.32
CA SER A 3 -26.17 28.67 -30.00
C SER A 3 -25.48 28.95 -31.33
N ASN A 4 -24.29 28.37 -31.56
CA ASN A 4 -23.76 28.31 -32.91
C ASN A 4 -24.35 27.11 -33.65
N VAL A 5 -25.05 27.48 -34.71
CA VAL A 5 -25.95 26.70 -35.53
C VAL A 5 -25.18 25.92 -36.60
N LEU A 6 -25.64 24.69 -36.76
CA LEU A 6 -25.54 23.79 -37.92
C LEU A 6 -25.30 24.48 -39.27
N ILE A 7 -24.30 24.01 -40.02
CA ILE A 7 -24.31 24.05 -41.49
C ILE A 7 -24.39 22.61 -41.99
N LYS A 8 -25.39 22.39 -42.83
CA LYS A 8 -25.93 21.13 -43.32
C LYS A 8 -25.10 20.55 -44.48
N ASN A 9 -24.98 19.23 -44.43
CA ASN A 9 -24.57 18.22 -45.42
C ASN A 9 -24.71 18.57 -46.91
N THR A 10 -23.82 17.99 -47.73
CA THR A 10 -24.17 17.42 -49.04
C THR A 10 -23.16 16.34 -49.48
N ASP A 11 -23.71 15.14 -49.66
CA ASP A 11 -23.47 14.14 -50.71
C ASP A 11 -22.17 13.29 -50.74
N ALA A 12 -22.34 12.02 -50.36
CA ALA A 12 -21.56 10.87 -50.82
C ALA A 12 -22.19 10.31 -52.14
N PRO A 13 -21.67 9.27 -52.82
CA PRO A 13 -20.42 8.52 -52.64
C PRO A 13 -19.62 8.30 -53.96
N LYS A 14 -18.33 7.98 -53.89
CA LYS A 14 -17.67 7.17 -54.94
C LYS A 14 -16.78 6.12 -54.30
N ALA A 15 -17.27 4.88 -54.40
CA ALA A 15 -16.50 3.68 -54.21
C ALA A 15 -15.22 3.72 -55.06
N ASN A 16 -14.09 3.34 -54.49
CA ASN A 16 -12.96 2.83 -55.24
C ASN A 16 -12.05 1.97 -54.37
N ALA A 17 -11.89 0.73 -54.85
CA ALA A 17 -10.81 -0.21 -54.64
C ALA A 17 -10.53 -0.63 -53.19
N ALA A 18 -11.00 -1.85 -52.89
CA ALA A 18 -10.38 -2.73 -51.91
C ALA A 18 -8.86 -2.75 -52.11
N ARG A 19 -8.14 -2.04 -51.24
CA ARG A 19 -6.73 -2.31 -51.00
C ARG A 19 -6.71 -3.60 -50.19
N VAL A 20 -6.44 -4.71 -50.87
CA VAL A 20 -6.04 -5.96 -50.24
C VAL A 20 -4.85 -5.62 -49.33
N LYS A 21 -5.16 -5.47 -48.04
CA LYS A 21 -4.15 -5.34 -46.99
C LYS A 21 -3.55 -6.73 -46.88
N GLN A 22 -2.37 -6.89 -47.49
CA GLN A 22 -1.54 -8.07 -47.31
C GLN A 22 -1.52 -8.42 -45.81
N GLU A 23 -1.97 -9.62 -45.48
CA GLU A 23 -1.68 -10.24 -44.18
C GLU A 23 -0.16 -10.33 -44.09
N ALA A 24 0.44 -9.36 -43.41
CA ALA A 24 1.78 -9.49 -42.88
C ALA A 24 1.69 -10.56 -41.80
N GLU A 25 2.29 -11.72 -42.06
CA GLU A 25 2.62 -12.71 -41.04
C GLU A 25 3.29 -11.97 -39.88
N GLU A 26 2.64 -11.94 -38.72
CA GLU A 26 3.25 -11.37 -37.52
C GLU A 26 4.50 -12.20 -37.20
N PRO A 27 5.71 -11.59 -37.10
CA PRO A 27 6.85 -12.32 -36.60
C PRO A 27 6.53 -12.73 -35.17
N VAL A 28 6.48 -14.04 -34.91
CA VAL A 28 6.32 -14.61 -33.57
C VAL A 28 7.41 -14.01 -32.69
N ARG A 29 7.04 -13.02 -31.88
CA ARG A 29 7.97 -12.31 -31.01
C ARG A 29 8.68 -13.36 -30.14
N PRO A 30 10.02 -13.42 -30.14
CA PRO A 30 10.71 -14.35 -29.26
C PRO A 30 10.36 -13.95 -27.83
N LYS A 31 9.60 -14.82 -27.14
CA LYS A 31 9.23 -14.62 -25.74
C LYS A 31 10.53 -14.36 -24.98
N LYS A 32 10.63 -13.21 -24.32
CA LYS A 32 11.79 -12.83 -23.51
C LYS A 32 12.09 -13.98 -22.55
N LYS A 33 13.19 -14.70 -22.78
CA LYS A 33 13.70 -15.71 -21.84
C LYS A 33 14.14 -14.97 -20.59
N GLY A 34 13.22 -14.85 -19.62
CA GLY A 34 13.59 -14.59 -18.23
C GLY A 34 14.58 -15.66 -17.79
N PHE A 35 15.50 -15.29 -16.90
CA PHE A 35 16.60 -16.11 -16.39
C PHE A 35 16.24 -17.60 -16.35
N SER A 36 16.76 -18.35 -17.33
CA SER A 36 16.41 -19.76 -17.53
C SER A 36 17.18 -20.60 -16.53
N LEU A 37 16.70 -20.60 -15.28
CA LEU A 37 17.23 -21.39 -14.17
C LEU A 37 17.38 -22.87 -14.54
N PHE A 38 16.46 -23.39 -15.36
CA PHE A 38 16.54 -24.73 -15.93
C PHE A 38 17.75 -24.89 -16.86
N ALA A 39 17.96 -23.98 -17.81
CA ALA A 39 19.09 -24.08 -18.75
C ALA A 39 20.47 -23.95 -18.07
N LEU A 40 20.56 -23.22 -16.95
CA LEU A 40 21.79 -23.16 -16.15
C LEU A 40 22.01 -24.44 -15.35
N LEU A 41 20.93 -25.05 -14.85
CA LEU A 41 20.99 -26.35 -14.19
C LEU A 41 21.39 -27.44 -15.17
N ASP A 42 20.80 -27.47 -16.37
CA ASP A 42 21.11 -28.43 -17.43
C ASP A 42 22.60 -28.38 -17.82
N LYS A 43 23.14 -27.16 -17.94
CA LYS A 43 24.55 -26.93 -18.30
C LYS A 43 25.54 -27.42 -17.23
N TYR A 44 25.18 -27.35 -15.95
CA TYR A 44 26.09 -27.73 -14.86
C TYR A 44 25.93 -29.19 -14.43
N ALA A 45 24.70 -29.70 -14.49
CA ALA A 45 24.36 -31.01 -13.95
C ALA A 45 24.24 -32.11 -15.02
N ASN A 46 24.26 -31.81 -16.33
CA ASN A 46 24.00 -32.78 -17.40
C ASN A 46 22.82 -33.70 -17.05
N VAL A 47 21.69 -33.08 -16.72
CA VAL A 47 20.50 -33.81 -16.24
C VAL A 47 20.07 -34.90 -17.23
N ASP A 48 20.17 -34.66 -18.54
CA ASP A 48 19.83 -35.64 -19.58
C ASP A 48 20.65 -36.94 -19.44
N ALA A 49 21.97 -36.84 -19.23
CA ALA A 49 22.82 -38.01 -19.02
C ALA A 49 22.51 -38.73 -17.69
N LEU A 50 22.18 -37.98 -16.63
CA LEU A 50 21.79 -38.54 -15.33
C LEU A 50 20.41 -39.22 -15.36
N PHE A 51 19.52 -38.81 -16.27
CA PHE A 51 18.20 -39.41 -16.45
C PHE A 51 18.24 -40.62 -17.40
N GLU A 52 19.10 -40.62 -18.43
CA GLU A 52 19.30 -41.77 -19.34
C GLU A 52 19.98 -42.96 -18.65
N GLU A 53 20.99 -42.70 -17.80
CA GLU A 53 21.74 -43.75 -17.09
C GLU A 53 21.03 -44.21 -15.79
N GLY A 54 19.91 -43.57 -15.46
CA GLY A 54 19.13 -43.81 -14.25
C GLY A 54 19.69 -43.09 -13.03
N VAL A 55 18.84 -42.30 -12.36
CA VAL A 55 19.24 -41.50 -11.18
C VAL A 55 19.83 -42.42 -10.10
N PRO A 56 21.11 -42.24 -9.69
CA PRO A 56 21.70 -43.09 -8.67
C PRO A 56 20.93 -42.95 -7.35
N LEU A 57 20.41 -44.06 -6.83
CA LEU A 57 19.60 -44.13 -5.60
C LEU A 57 20.26 -43.45 -4.39
N LYS A 58 21.60 -43.31 -4.40
CA LYS A 58 22.41 -42.63 -3.38
C LYS A 58 22.11 -41.13 -3.26
N TYR A 59 21.70 -40.46 -4.33
CA TYR A 59 21.44 -39.01 -4.33
C TYR A 59 19.97 -38.67 -4.09
N MET A 60 19.07 -39.63 -4.27
CA MET A 60 17.62 -39.46 -4.08
C MET A 60 17.22 -38.83 -2.73
N PRO A 61 17.73 -39.26 -1.56
CA PRO A 61 17.36 -38.63 -0.28
C PRO A 61 17.83 -37.18 -0.16
N ARG A 62 18.96 -36.80 -0.79
CA ARG A 62 19.48 -35.42 -0.76
C ARG A 62 18.64 -34.49 -1.64
N VAL A 63 18.23 -34.96 -2.81
CA VAL A 63 17.34 -34.19 -3.71
C VAL A 63 15.97 -33.98 -3.07
N LEU A 64 15.39 -35.03 -2.47
CA LEU A 64 14.13 -34.91 -1.75
C LEU A 64 14.19 -33.90 -0.60
N PHE A 65 15.31 -33.87 0.14
CA PHE A 65 15.52 -32.88 1.19
C PHE A 65 15.54 -31.44 0.66
N LEU A 66 16.27 -31.19 -0.44
CA LEU A 66 16.30 -29.86 -1.08
C LEU A 66 14.94 -29.45 -1.65
N THR A 67 14.22 -30.39 -2.26
CA THR A 67 12.85 -30.16 -2.73
C THR A 67 11.93 -29.82 -1.55
N GLY A 68 12.07 -30.50 -0.41
CA GLY A 68 11.31 -30.21 0.81
C GLY A 68 11.55 -28.79 1.32
N ILE A 69 12.81 -28.34 1.39
CA ILE A 69 13.15 -26.96 1.77
C ILE A 69 12.57 -25.96 0.77
N THR A 70 12.63 -26.27 -0.52
CA THR A 70 12.11 -25.40 -1.58
C THR A 70 10.59 -25.23 -1.46
N LEU A 71 9.86 -26.32 -1.20
CA LEU A 71 8.41 -26.26 -0.96
C LEU A 71 8.07 -25.46 0.31
N LEU A 72 8.83 -25.67 1.40
CA LEU A 72 8.67 -24.86 2.62
C LEU A 72 8.91 -23.37 2.35
N TYR A 73 9.91 -23.03 1.53
CA TYR A 73 10.22 -21.65 1.17
C TYR A 73 9.09 -20.99 0.37
N ILE A 74 8.57 -21.67 -0.65
CA ILE A 74 7.45 -21.17 -1.46
C ILE A 74 6.20 -21.02 -0.59
N GLY A 75 5.93 -22.00 0.28
CA GLY A 75 4.83 -21.96 1.24
C GLY A 75 4.92 -20.75 2.16
N ASN A 76 6.08 -20.54 2.81
CA ASN A 76 6.30 -19.43 3.72
C ASN A 76 6.17 -18.06 3.02
N THR A 77 6.68 -17.96 1.78
CA THR A 77 6.56 -16.74 0.96
C THR A 77 5.08 -16.38 0.71
N HIS A 78 4.21 -17.36 0.47
CA HIS A 78 2.79 -17.10 0.28
C HIS A 78 2.12 -16.50 1.53
N PHE A 79 2.51 -16.95 2.73
CA PHE A 79 2.04 -16.37 3.99
C PHE A 79 2.57 -14.96 4.19
N ALA A 80 3.85 -14.72 3.93
CA ALA A 80 4.47 -13.41 4.05
C ALA A 80 3.75 -12.34 3.22
N VAL A 81 3.34 -12.66 1.99
CA VAL A 81 2.58 -11.71 1.14
C VAL A 81 1.25 -11.31 1.77
N LYS A 82 0.53 -12.23 2.42
CA LYS A 82 -0.72 -11.91 3.11
C LYS A 82 -0.47 -11.02 4.32
N THR A 83 0.55 -11.35 5.11
CA THR A 83 0.94 -10.58 6.30
C THR A 83 1.36 -9.16 5.95
N ILE A 84 2.17 -8.97 4.90
CA ILE A 84 2.59 -7.64 4.44
C ILE A 84 1.38 -6.77 4.08
N ARG A 85 0.41 -7.32 3.34
CA ARG A 85 -0.82 -6.59 3.01
C ARG A 85 -1.67 -6.23 4.23
N GLN A 86 -1.67 -7.07 5.25
CA GLN A 86 -2.36 -6.76 6.51
C GLN A 86 -1.65 -5.64 7.27
N ILE A 87 -0.31 -5.70 7.34
CA ILE A 87 0.52 -4.65 7.95
C ILE A 87 0.25 -3.31 7.27
N ASP A 88 0.24 -3.25 5.94
CA ASP A 88 0.01 -2.02 5.20
C ASP A 88 -1.36 -1.41 5.51
N LYS A 89 -2.41 -2.24 5.60
CA LYS A 89 -3.76 -1.77 5.97
C LYS A 89 -3.81 -1.21 7.38
N VAL A 90 -3.30 -1.97 8.35
CA VAL A 90 -3.29 -1.55 9.76
C VAL A 90 -2.45 -0.29 9.94
N LYS A 91 -1.36 -0.14 9.18
CA LYS A 91 -0.54 1.07 9.22
C LYS A 91 -1.32 2.32 8.79
N VAL A 92 -2.09 2.23 7.70
CA VAL A 92 -2.96 3.33 7.24
C VAL A 92 -3.99 3.67 8.31
N GLU A 93 -4.67 2.66 8.88
CA GLU A 93 -5.65 2.87 9.96
C GLU A 93 -5.05 3.58 11.18
N VAL A 94 -3.81 3.23 11.56
CA VAL A 94 -3.10 3.87 12.68
C VAL A 94 -2.70 5.31 12.35
N GLU A 95 -2.29 5.58 11.11
CA GLU A 95 -1.96 6.95 10.67
C GLU A 95 -3.21 7.85 10.66
N ASP A 96 -4.34 7.34 10.17
CA ASP A 96 -5.63 8.05 10.20
C ASP A 96 -6.06 8.35 11.66
N LEU A 97 -6.04 7.34 12.53
CA LEU A 97 -6.42 7.50 13.93
C LEU A 97 -5.50 8.48 14.68
N ARG A 98 -4.22 8.52 14.31
CA ARG A 98 -3.25 9.49 14.86
C ARG A 98 -3.56 10.92 14.42
N ALA A 99 -3.99 11.11 13.18
CA ALA A 99 -4.40 12.42 12.67
C ALA A 99 -5.65 12.93 13.41
N ASP A 100 -6.64 12.06 13.61
CA ASP A 100 -7.86 12.37 14.37
C ASP A 100 -7.54 12.75 15.81
N TYR A 101 -6.72 11.95 16.49
CA TYR A 101 -6.27 12.27 17.85
C TYR A 101 -5.57 13.62 17.93
N SER A 102 -4.67 13.92 16.98
CA SER A 102 -3.95 15.20 16.97
C SER A 102 -4.89 16.38 16.76
N THR A 103 -5.92 16.21 15.94
CA THR A 103 -6.94 17.25 15.68
C THR A 103 -7.79 17.45 16.93
N LEU A 104 -8.35 16.38 17.49
CA LEU A 104 -9.18 16.43 18.69
C LEU A 104 -8.41 17.00 19.89
N LYS A 105 -7.13 16.64 20.04
CA LYS A 105 -6.27 17.20 21.08
C LYS A 105 -6.11 18.71 20.91
N SER A 106 -5.89 19.19 19.69
CA SER A 106 -5.73 20.63 19.43
C SER A 106 -7.01 21.39 19.78
N GLU A 107 -8.19 20.86 19.39
CA GLU A 107 -9.49 21.44 19.72
C GLU A 107 -9.74 21.44 21.24
N TYR A 108 -9.44 20.33 21.92
CA TYR A 108 -9.55 20.24 23.37
C TYR A 108 -8.65 21.26 24.08
N MET A 109 -7.40 21.42 23.61
CA MET A 109 -6.47 22.40 24.17
C MET A 109 -6.95 23.82 23.93
N GLU A 110 -7.57 24.11 22.79
CA GLU A 110 -8.17 25.40 22.50
C GLU A 110 -9.36 25.68 23.41
N ALA A 111 -10.29 24.74 23.54
CA ALA A 111 -11.44 24.85 24.44
C ALA A 111 -11.03 24.97 25.90
N SER A 112 -9.90 24.38 26.29
CA SER A 112 -9.34 24.45 27.65
C SER A 112 -8.54 25.73 27.93
N LYS A 113 -8.33 26.62 26.95
CA LYS A 113 -7.66 27.91 27.18
C LYS A 113 -8.50 28.74 28.15
N GLN A 114 -7.84 29.35 29.13
CA GLN A 114 -8.49 30.20 30.14
C GLN A 114 -9.34 31.31 29.51
N SER A 115 -8.89 31.91 28.41
CA SER A 115 -9.64 32.93 27.65
C SER A 115 -10.92 32.39 26.98
N GLU A 116 -10.89 31.17 26.45
CA GLU A 116 -12.06 30.54 25.81
C GLU A 116 -13.06 30.11 26.88
N VAL A 117 -12.57 29.52 27.97
CA VAL A 117 -13.38 29.17 29.13
C VAL A 117 -14.05 30.43 29.71
N ALA A 118 -13.29 31.50 29.96
CA ALA A 118 -13.80 32.78 30.44
C ALA A 118 -14.88 33.36 29.53
N ARG A 119 -14.68 33.31 28.20
CA ARG A 119 -15.70 33.75 27.22
C ARG A 119 -16.98 32.92 27.30
N ASN A 120 -16.86 31.60 27.47
CA ASN A 120 -18.00 30.70 27.55
C ASN A 120 -18.78 30.82 28.86
N VAL A 121 -18.12 31.20 29.96
CA VAL A 121 -18.76 31.39 31.28
C VAL A 121 -19.13 32.85 31.59
N ALA A 122 -18.78 33.79 30.72
CA ALA A 122 -19.22 35.19 30.79
C ALA A 122 -20.73 35.39 30.97
N PRO A 123 -21.64 34.66 30.26
CA PRO A 123 -23.09 34.78 30.51
C PRO A 123 -23.53 34.28 31.89
N LEU A 124 -22.69 33.50 32.59
CA LEU A 124 -22.93 33.07 33.97
C LEU A 124 -22.40 34.09 35.00
N GLY A 125 -21.79 35.20 34.56
CA GLY A 125 -21.27 36.26 35.43
C GLY A 125 -19.99 35.89 36.19
N LEU A 126 -19.27 34.86 35.74
CA LEU A 126 -18.01 34.41 36.36
C LEU A 126 -16.83 35.17 35.75
N GLU A 127 -15.95 35.72 36.60
CA GLU A 127 -14.75 36.46 36.19
C GLU A 127 -13.46 35.70 36.50
N GLU A 128 -12.44 35.92 35.67
CA GLU A 128 -11.13 35.27 35.83
C GLU A 128 -10.34 35.88 37.00
N SER A 129 -9.81 35.02 37.88
CA SER A 129 -8.94 35.44 38.98
C SER A 129 -7.56 35.83 38.46
N SER A 130 -7.36 37.12 38.16
CA SER A 130 -6.08 37.67 37.71
C SER A 130 -5.02 37.81 38.81
N ARG A 131 -5.38 37.57 40.08
CA ARG A 131 -4.51 37.76 41.24
C ARG A 131 -4.19 36.40 41.86
N PRO A 132 -2.92 36.10 42.17
CA PRO A 132 -2.60 34.88 42.89
C PRO A 132 -3.23 34.89 44.31
N PRO A 133 -3.66 33.74 44.83
CA PRO A 133 -4.23 33.65 46.17
C PRO A 133 -3.17 33.95 47.23
N TYR A 134 -3.57 34.66 48.29
CA TYR A 134 -2.69 34.94 49.42
C TYR A 134 -2.53 33.68 50.27
N GLN A 135 -1.28 33.31 50.55
CA GLN A 135 -0.98 32.25 51.51
C GLN A 135 -1.20 32.79 52.93
N VAL A 136 -2.23 32.29 53.62
CA VAL A 136 -2.45 32.60 55.03
C VAL A 136 -1.49 31.74 55.86
N ILE A 137 -0.47 32.37 56.42
CA ILE A 137 0.44 31.73 57.38
C ILE A 137 -0.17 31.99 58.76
N VAL A 138 -0.66 30.94 59.42
CA VAL A 138 -1.17 31.04 60.80
C VAL A 138 0.02 30.91 61.74
N SER A 139 0.35 31.98 62.45
CA SER A 139 1.35 31.95 63.52
C SER A 139 0.81 31.12 64.69
N PRO A 140 1.58 30.20 65.30
CA PRO A 140 1.10 29.28 66.34
C PRO A 140 0.67 29.91 67.68
N ASP A 141 0.84 31.22 67.87
CA ASP A 141 0.91 31.84 69.21
C ASP A 141 -0.28 32.72 69.62
N GLU A 142 -1.42 32.68 68.94
CA GLU A 142 -2.65 33.31 69.45
C GLU A 142 -3.84 32.33 69.38
N TYR A 143 -3.99 31.58 70.48
CA TYR A 143 -5.25 30.99 70.93
C TYR A 143 -5.92 31.91 71.96
#